data_AF-A0A835X7K6-F1
#
_entry.id   AF-A0A835X7K6-F1
#
_cell.length_a   1.000
_cell.length_b   1.000
_cell.length_c   1.000
_cell.angle_alpha   90.00
_cell.angle_beta   90.00
_cell.angle_gamma   90.00
#
_symmetry.space_group_name_H-M   'P 1'
#
loop_
_entity.id
_entity.type
_entity.pdbx_description
1 polymer ?
#
loop_
_entity_poly.entity_id
_entity_poly.type
_entity_poly.pdbx_seq_one_letter_code
_entity_poly.pdbx_strand_id
1 'polypeptide(L)' 'MWGHKAGHSLLQLHKNGVDNNGRIIDSTSPDPVITLTESKVKKFQSQVRIIDMIGETNQDKIIQSIKTV' A
#
# COMPACT_ATOMS: atom_id res chain seq x y z
N MET A 1 14.05 1.38 9.97
CA MET A 1 13.92 -0.02 9.51
C MET A 1 14.40 -0.15 8.08
N TRP A 2 15.52 -0.83 7.87
CA TRP A 2 15.95 -1.33 6.57
C TRP A 2 15.32 -2.71 6.40
N GLY A 3 14.34 -2.85 5.52
CA GLY A 3 13.57 -4.08 5.42
C GLY A 3 12.52 -4.00 4.33
N HIS A 4 11.64 -5.00 4.28
CA HIS A 4 10.66 -5.13 3.20
C HIS A 4 9.63 -4.00 3.13
N LYS A 5 9.43 -3.20 4.19
CA LYS A 5 8.53 -2.03 4.26
C LYS A 5 7.21 -2.22 3.50
N ALA A 6 6.57 -3.38 3.69
CA ALA A 6 5.43 -3.82 2.88
C ALA A 6 4.26 -2.83 2.94
N GLY A 7 3.96 -2.28 4.12
CA GLY A 7 2.92 -1.25 4.28
C GLY A 7 3.21 0.02 3.46
N HIS A 8 4.46 0.52 3.47
CA HIS A 8 4.87 1.66 2.64
C HIS A 8 4.70 1.35 1.16
N SER A 9 5.15 0.17 0.71
CA SER A 9 4.96 -0.27 -0.68
C SER A 9 3.47 -0.28 -1.07
N LEU A 10 2.59 -0.77 -0.21
CA LEU A 10 1.15 -0.83 -0.49
C LEU A 10 0.54 0.58 -0.60
N LEU A 11 0.95 1.52 0.25
CA LEU A 11 0.54 2.92 0.16
C LEU A 11 0.98 3.55 -1.17
N GLN A 12 2.24 3.33 -1.58
CA GLN A 12 2.74 3.86 -2.84
C GLN A 12 2.10 3.20 -4.06
N LEU A 13 1.78 1.90 -3.99
CA LEU A 13 1.04 1.20 -5.04
C LEU A 13 -0.35 1.81 -5.22
N HIS A 14 -1.05 2.09 -4.12
CA HIS A 14 -2.38 2.71 -4.17
C HIS A 14 -2.32 4.14 -4.71
N LYS A 15 -1.33 4.93 -4.29
CA LYS A 15 -1.20 6.34 -4.67
C LYS A 15 -0.65 6.54 -6.09
N ASN A 16 0.43 5.85 -6.43
CA ASN A 16 1.24 6.13 -7.62
C ASN A 16 1.14 5.03 -8.68
N GLY A 17 0.82 3.80 -8.29
CA GLY A 17 0.77 2.66 -9.20
C GLY A 17 2.15 2.06 -9.45
N VAL A 18 2.38 1.58 -10.67
CA VAL A 18 3.60 0.89 -11.10
C VAL A 18 4.16 1.51 -12.37
N ASP A 19 5.46 1.35 -12.58
CA ASP A 19 6.12 1.67 -13.84
C ASP A 19 5.95 0.55 -14.89
N ASN A 20 6.55 0.75 -16.07
CA ASN A 20 6.48 -0.21 -17.19
C ASN A 20 7.10 -1.58 -16.87
N ASN A 21 7.90 -1.70 -15.82
CA ASN A 21 8.52 -2.95 -15.37
C ASN A 21 7.78 -3.58 -14.19
N GLY A 22 6.60 -3.05 -13.81
CA GLY A 22 5.83 -3.53 -12.67
C GLY A 22 6.41 -3.13 -11.30
N ARG A 23 7.38 -2.20 -11.27
CA ARG A 23 7.95 -1.69 -10.02
C ARG A 23 7.05 -0.60 -9.45
N ILE A 24 6.76 -0.68 -8.16
CA ILE A 24 5.93 0.30 -7.45
C ILE A 24 6.69 1.63 -7.37
N ILE A 25 6.08 2.68 -7.92
CA ILE A 25 6.65 4.03 -7.99
C ILE A 25 6.76 4.61 -6.57
N ASP A 26 7.91 5.19 -6.23
CA ASP A 26 8.26 5.80 -4.93
C ASP A 26 8.30 4.85 -3.71
N SER A 27 8.23 3.53 -3.93
CA SER A 27 8.48 2.60 -2.85
C SER A 27 9.95 2.59 -2.43
N THR A 28 10.19 2.70 -1.11
CA THR A 28 11.53 2.62 -0.51
C THR A 28 11.91 1.21 -0.06
N SER A 29 11.12 0.20 -0.43
CA SER A 29 11.50 -1.20 -0.26
C SER A 29 12.63 -1.56 -1.24
N PRO A 30 13.50 -2.53 -0.91
CA PRO A 30 14.56 -2.96 -1.83
C PRO A 30 14.02 -3.52 -3.15
N ASP A 31 13.00 -4.38 -3.08
CA ASP A 31 12.41 -5.06 -4.24
C ASP A 31 10.86 -4.96 -4.31
N PRO A 32 10.30 -3.76 -4.61
CA PRO A 32 8.86 -3.52 -4.70
C PRO A 32 8.34 -3.77 -6.11
N VAL A 33 8.31 -5.02 -6.56
CA VAL A 33 7.82 -5.40 -7.90
C VAL A 33 6.57 -6.25 -7.78
N ILE A 34 5.59 -6.05 -8.66
CA ILE A 34 4.38 -6.88 -8.77
C ILE A 34 4.22 -7.40 -10.20
N THR A 35 3.60 -8.58 -10.34
CA THR A 35 3.38 -9.25 -11.63
C THR A 35 2.02 -8.94 -12.26
N LEU A 36 1.22 -8.07 -11.63
CA LEU A 36 -0.12 -7.71 -12.09
C LEU A 36 -0.06 -6.61 -13.15
N THR A 37 -1.04 -6.62 -14.05
CA THR A 37 -1.16 -5.59 -15.09
C THR A 37 -1.57 -4.25 -14.49
N GLU A 38 -1.20 -3.15 -15.17
CA GLU A 38 -1.59 -1.79 -14.77
C GLU A 38 -3.12 -1.65 -14.61
N SER A 39 -3.91 -2.28 -15.48
CA SER A 39 -5.38 -2.27 -15.36
C SER A 39 -5.87 -2.89 -14.04
N LYS A 40 -5.24 -3.97 -13.56
CA LYS A 40 -5.56 -4.56 -12.25
C LYS A 40 -5.14 -3.65 -11.10
N VAL A 41 -4.00 -2.97 -11.25
CA VAL A 41 -3.56 -1.95 -10.28
C VAL A 41 -4.57 -0.80 -10.21
N LYS A 42 -5.00 -0.25 -11.35
CA LYS A 42 -6.02 0.81 -11.43
C LYS A 42 -7.34 0.39 -10.80
N LYS A 43 -7.77 -0.84 -11.07
CA LYS A 43 -8.95 -1.42 -10.43
C LYS A 43 -8.81 -1.42 -8.91
N PHE A 44 -7.69 -1.93 -8.39
CA PHE A 44 -7.39 -1.88 -6.95
C PHE A 44 -7.45 -0.45 -6.40
N GLN A 45 -6.78 0.52 -7.06
CA GLN A 45 -6.77 1.93 -6.66
C GLN A 45 -8.18 2.52 -6.51
N SER A 46 -9.09 2.19 -7.44
CA SER A 46 -10.48 2.66 -7.42
C SER A 46 -11.40 1.95 -6.42
N GLN A 47 -11.10 0.70 -6.07
CA GLN A 47 -11.99 -0.15 -5.28
C GLN A 47 -11.81 0.00 -3.78
N VAL A 48 -10.63 0.44 -3.33
CA VAL A 48 -10.32 0.51 -1.90
C VAL A 48 -9.83 1.89 -1.50
N ARG A 49 -10.16 2.28 -0.27
CA ARG A 49 -9.53 3.38 0.45
C ARG A 49 -8.58 2.78 1.49
N ILE A 50 -7.33 3.23 1.53
CA ILE A 50 -6.38 2.80 2.56
C ILE A 50 -6.41 3.77 3.73
N ILE A 51 -6.51 3.23 4.93
CA ILE A 51 -6.32 3.95 6.19
C ILE A 51 -4.93 3.59 6.70
N ASP A 52 -4.03 4.57 6.73
CA ASP A 52 -2.66 4.34 7.21
C ASP A 52 -2.63 4.28 8.74
N MET A 53 -2.27 3.12 9.26
CA MET A 53 -2.04 2.87 10.69
C MET A 53 -0.67 2.20 10.91
N ILE A 54 0.28 2.36 9.99
CA ILE A 54 1.61 1.74 10.12
C ILE A 54 2.29 2.22 11.40
N GLY A 55 2.70 1.27 12.23
CA GLY A 55 3.36 1.53 13.52
C GLY A 55 2.41 1.72 14.70
N GLU A 56 1.10 1.80 14.48
CA GLU A 56 0.11 1.78 15.55
C GLU A 56 -0.11 0.34 16.03
N THR A 57 0.00 0.13 17.34
CA THR A 57 -0.16 -1.18 17.98
C THR A 57 -1.23 -1.16 19.08
N ASN A 58 -1.82 0.01 19.37
CA ASN A 58 -2.93 0.13 20.29
C ASN A 58 -4.20 -0.45 19.67
N GLN A 59 -4.71 -1.52 20.27
CA GLN A 59 -5.88 -2.24 19.81
C GLN A 59 -7.14 -1.37 19.77
N ASP A 60 -7.37 -0.53 20.76
CA ASP A 60 -8.59 0.29 20.84
C ASP A 60 -8.65 1.30 19.69
N LYS A 61 -7.51 1.93 19.35
CA LYS A 61 -7.41 2.82 18.20
C LYS A 61 -7.66 2.10 16.88
N ILE A 62 -7.15 0.88 16.72
CA ILE A 62 -7.38 0.05 15.52
C ILE A 62 -8.86 -0.34 15.42
N ILE A 63 -9.49 -0.75 16.52
CA ILE A 63 -10.92 -1.06 16.54
C ILE A 63 -11.76 0.18 16.20
N GLN A 64 -11.38 1.34 16.73
CA GLN A 64 -12.10 2.58 16.47
C GLN A 64 -12.00 3.01 14.99
N SER A 65 -10.87 2.78 14.33
CA SER A 65 -10.70 3.12 12.92
C SER A 65 -11.64 2.31 12.03
N ILE A 66 -11.89 1.03 12.36
CA ILE A 66 -12.83 0.16 11.64
C ILE A 66 -14.28 0.68 11.76
N LYS A 67 -14.69 1.17 12.93
CA LYS A 67 -16.04 1.69 13.17
C LYS A 67 -16.33 3.02 12.47
N THR A 68 -15.29 3.72 12.01
CA THR A 68 -15.38 5.07 11.43
C THR A 68 -15.39 5.03 9.88
N VAL A 69 -15.40 3.83 9.30
CA VAL A 69 -15.53 3.59 7.85
C VAL A 69 -16.98 3.29 7.52
#